data_AF-A0A2V8ECM8-F1
#
_entry.id   AF-A0A2V8ECM8-F1
#
_cell.length_a   1.000
_cell.length_b   1.000
_cell.length_c   1.000
_cell.angle_alpha   90.00
_cell.angle_beta   90.00
_cell.angle_gamma   90.00
#
_symmetry.space_group_name_H-M   'P 1'
#
loop_
_entity.id
_entity.type
_entity.pdbx_description
1 polymer ?
#
loop_
_entity_poly.entity_id
_entity_poly.type
_entity_poly.pdbx_seq_one_letter_code
_entity_poly.pdbx_strand_id
1 'polypeptide(L)'
;MVVAVAALWVAVACGNAGSGGSSQGSASKPAEGAAPAAAPAAQAAAQGQPGLPFNINTLFPPGAGHDLTLSTCGTCHPVACVARGQRTMESWAAIKEGHNDKLSNMSGADQDAVFAYLRENFNNTKPEPKIPPEAIQQGCTPF
;
A
#
# COMPACT_ATOMS: atom_id res chain seq x y z
N MET A 1 5.45 17.11 -62.54
CA MET A 1 4.32 16.15 -62.56
C MET A 1 4.74 14.95 -61.71
N VAL A 2 4.13 14.77 -60.53
CA VAL A 2 3.25 13.62 -60.15
C VAL A 2 3.88 12.27 -60.56
N VAL A 3 4.04 11.24 -59.72
CA VAL A 3 3.15 10.70 -58.69
C VAL A 3 4.00 9.79 -57.78
N ALA A 4 3.56 9.66 -56.52
CA ALA A 4 3.87 8.56 -55.61
C ALA A 4 3.50 7.17 -56.19
N VAL A 5 3.99 6.10 -55.55
CA VAL A 5 3.19 5.02 -54.93
C VAL A 5 4.07 3.79 -54.66
N ALA A 6 4.04 3.39 -53.38
CA ALA A 6 4.16 2.08 -52.76
C ALA A 6 4.75 0.88 -53.52
N ALA A 7 5.53 0.06 -52.81
CA ALA A 7 5.21 -1.34 -52.61
C ALA A 7 6.09 -1.97 -51.51
N LEU A 8 5.43 -2.79 -50.69
CA LEU A 8 6.03 -3.68 -49.69
C LEU A 8 7.03 -4.65 -50.30
N TRP A 9 8.09 -4.96 -49.54
CA TRP A 9 8.83 -6.20 -49.68
C TRP A 9 8.94 -6.86 -48.30
N VAL A 10 8.36 -8.06 -48.18
CA VAL A 10 8.66 -9.02 -47.13
C VAL A 10 9.86 -9.83 -47.63
N ALA A 11 10.96 -9.82 -46.87
CA ALA A 11 12.09 -10.73 -47.09
C ALA A 11 12.36 -11.49 -45.79
N VAL A 12 12.06 -12.78 -45.83
CA VAL A 12 12.53 -13.79 -44.89
C VAL A 12 14.00 -14.07 -45.21
N ALA A 13 14.88 -14.06 -44.20
CA ALA A 13 16.23 -14.61 -44.33
C ALA A 13 16.68 -15.27 -43.02
N CYS A 14 17.15 -16.51 -43.17
CA CYS A 14 17.72 -17.37 -42.14
C CYS A 14 19.16 -16.96 -41.77
N GLY A 15 19.52 -17.14 -40.49
CA GLY A 15 20.72 -17.89 -40.08
C GLY A 15 22.13 -17.31 -40.28
N ASN A 16 22.64 -16.68 -39.21
CA ASN A 16 23.88 -16.98 -38.48
C ASN A 16 25.28 -16.96 -39.18
N ALA A 17 26.03 -15.88 -38.95
CA ALA A 17 27.49 -15.78 -38.73
C ALA A 17 27.75 -14.30 -38.33
N GLY A 18 28.57 -13.85 -37.38
CA GLY A 18 29.69 -14.37 -36.63
C GLY A 18 30.62 -13.16 -36.39
N SER A 19 30.97 -12.91 -35.12
CA SER A 19 32.15 -12.15 -34.65
C SER A 19 32.21 -10.61 -34.76
N GLY A 20 32.25 -9.95 -33.59
CA GLY A 20 33.17 -8.85 -33.33
C GLY A 20 32.57 -7.49 -32.94
N GLY A 21 32.89 -7.03 -31.73
CA GLY A 21 33.26 -5.63 -31.52
C GLY A 21 32.21 -4.64 -31.02
N SER A 22 32.17 -4.50 -29.70
CA SER A 22 32.16 -3.24 -28.95
C SER A 22 31.02 -2.22 -29.11
N SER A 23 30.35 -2.03 -27.97
CA SER A 23 29.89 -0.75 -27.40
C SER A 23 28.87 0.06 -28.20
N GLN A 24 27.59 0.00 -27.79
CA GLN A 24 26.73 1.17 -27.57
C GLN A 24 25.32 0.78 -27.09
N GLY A 25 24.86 1.49 -26.06
CA GLY A 25 23.47 1.91 -25.87
C GLY A 25 22.38 0.85 -25.95
N SER A 26 22.11 0.14 -24.85
CA SER A 26 20.78 -0.42 -24.64
C SER A 26 19.87 0.63 -24.04
N ALA A 27 19.11 1.30 -24.92
CA ALA A 27 17.84 1.91 -24.55
C ALA A 27 16.93 0.80 -24.02
N SER A 28 16.75 0.75 -22.70
CA SER A 28 15.74 -0.13 -22.10
C SER A 28 14.38 0.55 -22.18
N LYS A 29 13.52 -0.07 -22.98
CA LYS A 29 12.06 0.06 -23.04
C LYS A 29 11.43 0.18 -21.63
N PRO A 30 10.35 0.97 -21.44
CA PRO A 30 9.63 0.99 -20.16
C PRO A 30 8.95 -0.37 -19.96
N ALA A 31 9.30 -1.07 -18.87
CA ALA A 31 8.51 -2.18 -18.37
C ALA A 31 7.42 -1.58 -17.46
N GLU A 32 6.28 -1.30 -18.09
CA GLU A 32 5.02 -1.12 -17.40
C GLU A 32 4.58 -2.45 -16.76
N GLY A 33 4.24 -2.38 -15.47
CA GLY A 33 3.21 -3.22 -14.87
C GLY A 33 3.56 -4.68 -14.58
N ALA A 34 4.07 -4.94 -13.38
CA ALA A 34 3.68 -6.12 -12.62
C ALA A 34 3.70 -5.76 -11.13
N ALA A 35 2.60 -5.19 -10.65
CA ALA A 35 2.32 -5.15 -9.22
C ALA A 35 2.32 -6.61 -8.69
N PRO A 36 3.05 -6.93 -7.60
CA PRO A 36 2.96 -8.24 -6.99
C PRO A 36 1.52 -8.50 -6.54
N ALA A 37 0.99 -9.67 -6.89
CA ALA A 37 -0.32 -10.15 -6.49
C ALA A 37 -0.42 -10.26 -4.95
N ALA A 38 -1.00 -9.25 -4.31
CA ALA A 38 -1.32 -9.22 -2.88
C ALA A 38 -2.62 -9.97 -2.52
N ALA A 39 -3.07 -10.91 -3.35
CA ALA A 39 -4.45 -11.39 -3.31
C ALA A 39 -4.82 -12.29 -2.11
N PRO A 40 -3.97 -13.21 -1.59
CA PRO A 40 -4.44 -14.11 -0.53
C PRO A 40 -4.49 -13.45 0.86
N ALA A 41 -3.62 -12.46 1.12
CA ALA A 41 -3.55 -11.78 2.41
C ALA A 41 -4.62 -10.68 2.56
N ALA A 42 -4.96 -9.99 1.47
CA ALA A 42 -5.99 -8.95 1.46
C ALA A 42 -7.41 -9.50 1.75
N GLN A 43 -7.69 -10.72 1.31
CA GLN A 43 -8.98 -11.37 1.51
C GLN A 43 -9.19 -11.81 2.97
N ALA A 44 -8.11 -12.15 3.68
CA ALA A 44 -8.15 -12.54 5.09
C ALA A 44 -8.29 -11.34 6.06
N ALA A 45 -7.90 -10.14 5.65
CA ALA A 45 -8.05 -8.92 6.45
C ALA A 45 -9.45 -8.27 6.30
N ALA A 46 -10.10 -8.43 5.13
CA ALA A 46 -11.45 -7.94 4.88
C ALA A 46 -12.55 -8.73 5.62
N GLN A 47 -12.30 -10.00 5.92
CA GLN A 47 -13.10 -10.80 6.83
C GLN A 47 -12.66 -10.47 8.25
N GLY A 48 -13.52 -9.75 9.00
CA GLY A 48 -13.19 -9.19 10.32
C GLY A 48 -12.35 -10.14 11.17
N GLN A 49 -11.28 -9.60 11.77
CA GLN A 49 -10.33 -10.40 12.55
C GLN A 49 -11.05 -11.41 13.44
N PRO A 50 -10.70 -12.71 13.37
CA PRO A 50 -11.32 -13.73 14.20
C PRO A 50 -11.25 -13.34 15.67
N GLY A 51 -12.42 -13.22 16.32
CA GLY A 51 -12.51 -12.92 17.76
C GLY A 51 -12.90 -11.48 18.14
N LEU A 52 -13.09 -10.55 17.20
CA LEU A 52 -13.69 -9.24 17.51
C LEU A 52 -15.24 -9.34 17.51
N PRO A 53 -15.94 -8.88 18.56
CA PRO A 53 -17.40 -8.93 18.65
C PRO A 53 -18.11 -7.88 17.77
N PHE A 54 -17.38 -7.20 16.89
CA PHE A 54 -17.89 -6.16 16.00
C PHE A 54 -17.20 -6.22 14.63
N ASN A 55 -17.82 -5.62 13.63
CA ASN A 55 -17.25 -5.56 12.29
C ASN A 55 -16.17 -4.45 12.22
N ILE A 56 -14.90 -4.83 12.10
CA ILE A 56 -13.77 -3.90 12.08
C ILE A 56 -13.85 -2.84 10.96
N ASN A 57 -14.47 -3.19 9.83
CA ASN A 57 -14.62 -2.27 8.70
C ASN A 57 -15.57 -1.09 9.00
N THR A 58 -16.33 -1.15 10.09
CA THR A 58 -17.13 -0.02 10.58
C THR A 58 -16.29 1.05 11.27
N LEU A 59 -15.11 0.68 11.78
CA LEU A 59 -14.14 1.62 12.34
C LEU A 59 -13.06 2.00 11.32
N PHE A 60 -12.64 1.03 10.50
CA PHE A 60 -11.61 1.19 9.48
C PHE A 60 -12.26 1.08 8.09
N PRO A 61 -12.63 2.19 7.45
CA PRO A 61 -13.28 2.13 6.14
C PRO A 61 -12.34 1.49 5.10
N PRO A 62 -12.85 0.68 4.16
CA PRO A 62 -12.04 0.08 3.11
C PRO A 62 -11.29 1.15 2.28
N GLY A 63 -10.05 0.86 1.90
CA GLY A 63 -9.24 1.77 1.10
C GLY A 63 -7.79 1.32 0.96
N ALA A 64 -7.02 2.04 0.14
CA ALA A 64 -5.60 1.78 -0.02
C ALA A 64 -4.88 1.91 1.34
N GLY A 65 -4.17 0.86 1.76
CA GLY A 65 -3.49 0.81 3.06
C GLY A 65 -4.34 0.29 4.23
N HIS A 66 -5.63 -0.03 4.02
CA HIS A 66 -6.51 -0.60 5.05
C HIS A 66 -5.95 -1.90 5.65
N ASP A 67 -5.73 -2.92 4.81
CA ASP A 67 -5.31 -4.24 5.28
C ASP A 67 -3.91 -4.21 5.89
N LEU A 68 -3.02 -3.39 5.31
CA LEU A 68 -1.69 -3.16 5.86
C LEU A 68 -1.77 -2.48 7.23
N THR A 69 -2.68 -1.52 7.42
CA THR A 69 -2.92 -0.88 8.71
C THR A 69 -3.43 -1.89 9.75
N LEU A 70 -4.44 -2.70 9.41
CA LEU A 70 -4.99 -3.69 10.34
C LEU A 70 -3.95 -4.75 10.73
N SER A 71 -3.17 -5.23 9.77
CA SER A 71 -2.13 -6.24 10.00
C SER A 71 -0.87 -5.70 10.70
N THR A 72 -0.64 -4.38 10.68
CA THR A 72 0.54 -3.75 11.30
C THR A 72 0.20 -3.18 12.68
N CYS A 73 -0.78 -2.28 12.75
CA CYS A 73 -1.07 -1.50 13.97
C CYS A 73 -1.76 -2.34 15.06
N GLY A 74 -2.38 -3.47 14.71
CA GLY A 74 -3.02 -4.38 15.66
C GLY A 74 -2.07 -5.39 16.32
N THR A 75 -0.78 -5.38 15.99
CA THR A 75 0.18 -6.41 16.44
C THR A 75 0.67 -6.23 17.88
N CYS A 76 0.74 -4.99 18.35
CA CYS A 76 1.30 -4.64 19.66
C CYS A 76 0.23 -4.23 20.68
N HIS A 77 -0.88 -3.65 20.22
CA HIS A 77 -1.99 -3.18 21.04
C HIS A 77 -3.28 -3.17 20.21
N PRO A 78 -4.47 -2.99 20.82
CA PRO A 78 -5.73 -3.00 20.07
C PRO A 78 -5.73 -1.95 18.95
N VAL A 79 -6.01 -2.39 17.72
CA VAL A 79 -6.02 -1.50 16.55
C VAL A 79 -7.10 -0.42 16.67
N ALA A 80 -8.20 -0.68 17.39
CA ALA A 80 -9.25 0.30 17.64
C ALA A 80 -8.76 1.57 18.36
N CYS A 81 -7.62 1.51 19.06
CA CYS A 81 -6.99 2.69 19.65
C CYS A 81 -6.52 3.71 18.61
N VAL A 82 -6.19 3.26 17.39
CA VAL A 82 -5.82 4.12 16.27
C VAL A 82 -7.00 4.99 15.81
N ALA A 83 -8.21 4.45 15.88
CA ALA A 83 -9.43 5.16 15.51
C ALA A 83 -9.86 6.22 16.55
N ARG A 84 -9.32 6.17 17.78
CA ARG A 84 -9.65 7.10 18.87
C ARG A 84 -9.00 8.45 18.65
N GLY A 85 -9.78 9.51 18.70
CA GLY A 85 -9.31 10.87 18.51
C GLY A 85 -8.90 11.12 17.07
N GLN A 86 -9.55 12.06 16.42
CA GLN A 86 -9.17 12.50 15.09
C GLN A 86 -7.92 13.38 15.19
N ARG A 87 -6.90 13.11 14.37
CA ARG A 87 -5.56 13.71 14.55
C ARG A 87 -5.19 14.67 13.42
N THR A 88 -4.35 15.65 13.72
CA THR A 88 -3.74 16.47 12.66
C THR A 88 -2.71 15.65 11.89
N MET A 89 -2.31 16.15 10.71
CA MET A 89 -1.22 15.53 9.94
C MET A 89 0.09 15.47 10.74
N GLU A 90 0.38 16.51 11.52
CA GLU A 90 1.55 16.60 12.38
C GLU A 90 1.50 15.56 13.51
N SER A 91 0.33 15.36 14.12
CA SER A 91 0.14 14.34 15.15
C SER A 91 0.36 12.93 14.59
N TRP A 92 -0.10 12.65 13.37
CA TRP A 92 0.20 11.37 12.69
C TRP A 92 1.69 11.21 12.37
N ALA A 93 2.37 12.28 11.95
CA ALA A 93 3.81 12.24 11.72
C ALA A 93 4.60 11.95 13.02
N ALA A 94 4.22 12.56 14.14
CA ALA A 94 4.81 12.30 15.44
C ALA A 94 4.59 10.84 15.90
N ILE A 95 3.40 10.28 15.64
CA ILE A 95 3.13 8.86 15.94
C ILE A 95 4.00 7.93 15.08
N LYS A 96 4.17 8.25 13.79
CA LYS A 96 5.07 7.50 12.90
C LYS A 96 6.50 7.49 13.45
N GLU A 97 6.99 8.65 13.88
CA GLU A 97 8.32 8.77 14.48
C GLU A 97 8.42 7.97 15.79
N GLY A 98 7.45 8.12 16.70
CA GLY A 98 7.42 7.41 17.98
C GLY A 98 7.30 5.89 17.86
N HIS A 99 6.80 5.38 16.73
CA HIS A 99 6.68 3.94 16.47
C HIS A 99 7.77 3.39 15.53
N ASN A 100 8.70 4.22 15.05
CA ASN A 100 9.63 3.82 13.99
C ASN A 100 10.44 2.56 14.34
N ASP A 101 10.94 2.45 15.58
CA ASP A 101 11.68 1.27 16.04
C ASP A 101 10.83 -0.02 15.98
N LYS A 102 9.52 0.10 16.23
CA LYS A 102 8.56 -1.01 16.20
C LYS A 102 8.13 -1.37 14.79
N LEU A 103 8.27 -0.44 13.85
CA LEU A 103 7.96 -0.60 12.43
C LEU A 103 9.22 -0.91 11.60
N SER A 104 10.36 -1.17 12.24
CA SER A 104 11.64 -1.41 11.58
C SER A 104 11.69 -2.68 10.73
N ASN A 105 10.75 -3.61 10.93
CA ASN A 105 10.58 -4.82 10.15
C ASN A 105 9.80 -4.63 8.83
N MET A 106 9.27 -3.43 8.57
CA MET A 106 8.56 -3.12 7.32
C MET A 106 9.31 -2.06 6.50
N SER A 107 9.06 -2.02 5.20
CA SER A 107 9.72 -1.05 4.32
C SER A 107 9.22 0.38 4.60
N GLY A 108 10.04 1.39 4.29
CA GLY A 108 9.61 2.78 4.40
C GLY A 108 8.36 3.10 3.57
N ALA A 109 8.21 2.47 2.40
CA ALA A 109 7.04 2.61 1.55
C ALA A 109 5.77 2.02 2.21
N ASP A 110 5.89 0.89 2.90
CA ASP A 110 4.77 0.30 3.65
C ASP A 110 4.38 1.17 4.85
N GLN A 111 5.37 1.73 5.56
CA GLN A 111 5.10 2.71 6.61
C GLN A 111 4.36 3.94 6.03
N ASP A 112 4.80 4.47 4.90
CA ASP A 112 4.13 5.60 4.24
C ASP A 112 2.70 5.25 3.82
N ALA A 113 2.46 4.04 3.32
CA ALA A 113 1.12 3.57 2.94
C ALA A 113 0.17 3.48 4.15
N VAL A 114 0.63 2.93 5.28
CA VAL A 114 -0.13 2.91 6.55
C VAL A 114 -0.47 4.33 6.97
N PHE A 115 0.52 5.21 7.08
CA PHE A 115 0.28 6.58 7.57
C PHE A 115 -0.44 7.48 6.55
N ALA A 116 -0.42 7.16 5.26
CA ALA A 116 -1.30 7.79 4.28
C ALA A 116 -2.76 7.39 4.52
N TYR A 117 -3.03 6.10 4.72
CA TYR A 117 -4.37 5.62 5.06
C TYR A 117 -4.90 6.24 6.36
N LEU A 118 -4.06 6.33 7.40
CA LEU A 118 -4.45 6.92 8.69
C LEU A 118 -4.78 8.40 8.57
N ARG A 119 -3.96 9.17 7.84
CA ARG A 119 -4.21 10.59 7.58
C ARG A 119 -5.45 10.81 6.73
N GLU A 120 -5.71 9.96 5.76
CA GLU A 120 -6.93 10.08 4.94
C GLU A 120 -8.17 9.81 5.79
N ASN A 121 -8.18 8.75 6.60
CA ASN A 121 -9.41 8.27 7.24
C ASN A 121 -9.64 8.77 8.66
N PHE A 122 -8.59 9.17 9.37
CA PHE A 122 -8.64 9.53 10.80
C PHE A 122 -8.01 10.91 11.07
N ASN A 123 -8.30 11.90 10.23
CA ASN A 123 -7.84 13.28 10.44
C ASN A 123 -8.87 14.16 11.15
N ASN A 124 -8.39 15.25 11.74
CA ASN A 124 -9.19 16.22 12.51
C ASN A 124 -10.30 16.95 11.74
N THR A 125 -10.49 16.70 10.45
CA THR A 125 -11.63 17.22 9.67
C THR A 125 -12.77 16.20 9.53
N LYS A 126 -12.53 14.93 9.89
CA LYS A 126 -13.53 13.86 9.88
C LYS A 126 -14.16 13.70 11.25
N PRO A 127 -15.41 13.22 11.34
CA PRO A 127 -16.02 12.92 12.63
C PRO A 127 -15.30 11.73 13.28
N GLU A 128 -15.18 11.76 14.61
CA GLU A 128 -14.63 10.62 15.34
C GLU A 128 -15.54 9.38 15.20
N PRO A 129 -14.99 8.21 14.83
CA PRO A 129 -15.75 6.97 14.80
C PRO A 129 -16.33 6.63 16.16
N LYS A 130 -17.55 6.07 16.19
CA LYS A 130 -18.12 5.50 17.41
C LYS A 130 -17.46 4.17 17.70
N ILE A 131 -16.51 4.18 18.63
CA ILE A 131 -15.75 2.97 18.98
C ILE A 131 -16.54 2.19 20.03
N PRO A 132 -16.92 0.93 19.74
CA PRO A 132 -17.63 0.10 20.70
C PRO A 132 -16.74 -0.15 21.94
N PRO A 133 -17.30 -0.12 23.17
CA PRO A 133 -16.51 -0.31 24.39
C PRO A 133 -15.65 -1.57 24.36
N GLU A 134 -16.16 -2.65 23.78
CA GLU A 134 -15.48 -3.94 23.64
C GLU A 134 -14.16 -3.84 22.87
N ALA A 135 -14.03 -2.85 21.98
CA ALA A 135 -12.83 -2.64 21.17
C ALA A 135 -11.66 -2.03 21.95
N ILE A 136 -11.92 -1.42 23.11
CA ILE A 136 -10.94 -0.67 23.91
C ILE A 136 -10.75 -1.22 25.33
N GLN A 137 -11.48 -2.29 25.68
CA GLN A 137 -11.41 -2.93 27.01
C GLN A 137 -10.02 -3.46 27.36
N GLN A 138 -9.20 -3.81 26.37
CA GLN A 138 -7.82 -4.25 26.58
C GLN A 138 -6.83 -3.09 26.79
N GLY A 139 -7.34 -1.86 26.84
CA GLY A 139 -6.56 -0.65 27.08
C GLY A 139 -6.01 -0.04 25.80
N CYS A 140 -6.06 1.28 25.73
CA CYS A 140 -5.23 2.05 24.79
C CYS A 140 -4.10 2.66 25.60
N THR A 141 -2.88 2.25 25.28
CA THR A 141 -1.69 2.87 25.87
C THR A 141 -1.59 4.30 25.34
N PRO A 142 -1.50 5.31 26.22
CA PRO A 142 -1.17 6.66 25.80
C PRO A 142 0.28 6.68 25.34
N PHE A 143 0.53 7.20 24.14
CA PHE A 143 1.86 7.56 23.66
C PHE A 143 1.83 9.06 23.36
#